data_AF-A0A949CMH3-F1
#
_entry.id   AF-A0A949CMH3-F1
#
_cell.length_a   1.000
_cell.length_b   1.000
_cell.length_c   1.000
_cell.angle_alpha   90.00
_cell.angle_beta   90.00
_cell.angle_gamma   90.00
#
_symmetry.space_group_name_H-M   'P 1'
#
loop_
_entity.id
_entity.type
_entity.pdbx_description
1 polymer ?
#
loop_
_entity_poly.entity_id
_entity_poly.type
_entity_poly.pdbx_seq_one_letter_code
_entity_poly.pdbx_strand_id
1 'polypeptide(L)'
;MLRVAQDDSKYSKPELRERIKDRIMASSKGAKPGQWSARKSQLLVQEYEKAGGGYKGGKGEKQKSLEKWGKEKWSTREEYEKRSKAKAAAKKYKESK
;
A
#
# COMPACT_ATOMS: atom_id res chain seq x y z
N MET A 1 29.43 -13.31 8.10
CA MET A 1 28.57 -12.43 7.28
C MET A 1 27.60 -11.71 8.20
N LEU A 2 27.86 -10.43 8.49
CA LEU A 2 26.97 -9.62 9.33
C LEU A 2 25.74 -9.22 8.49
N ARG A 3 24.57 -9.76 8.81
CA ARG A 3 23.30 -9.34 8.20
C ARG A 3 23.06 -7.92 8.70
N VAL A 4 23.30 -6.91 7.86
CA VAL A 4 23.10 -5.49 8.19
C VAL A 4 21.67 -5.33 8.74
N ALA A 5 21.56 -5.08 10.04
CA ALA A 5 20.31 -4.79 10.71
C ALA A 5 19.75 -3.49 10.12
N GLN A 6 18.82 -3.62 9.20
CA GLN A 6 18.14 -2.48 8.58
C GLN A 6 17.23 -1.84 9.62
N ASP A 7 17.64 -0.70 10.17
CA ASP A 7 16.73 0.37 10.61
C ASP A 7 15.61 -0.10 11.57
N ASP A 8 15.95 -0.98 12.52
CA ASP A 8 15.03 -1.54 13.53
C ASP A 8 14.38 -0.46 14.41
N SER A 9 14.95 0.76 14.40
CA SER A 9 14.46 1.93 15.12
C SER A 9 13.09 2.43 14.62
N LYS A 10 12.73 2.16 13.35
CA LYS A 10 11.48 2.62 12.72
C LYS A 10 10.33 1.62 12.81
N TYR A 11 10.55 0.41 13.32
CA TYR A 11 9.52 -0.63 13.39
C TYR A 11 9.19 -0.95 14.84
N SER A 12 7.89 -1.10 15.15
CA SER A 12 7.46 -1.44 16.50
C SER A 12 7.96 -2.83 16.91
N LYS A 13 7.95 -3.78 15.98
CA LYS A 13 8.32 -5.20 16.18
C LYS A 13 9.23 -5.68 15.04
N PRO A 14 10.53 -5.33 15.04
CA PRO A 14 11.45 -5.68 13.96
C PRO A 14 11.59 -7.20 13.74
N GLU A 15 11.67 -7.97 14.82
CA GLU A 15 11.76 -9.44 14.75
C GLU A 15 10.53 -10.08 14.09
N LEU A 16 9.33 -9.56 14.38
CA LEU A 16 8.08 -10.02 13.76
C LEU A 16 8.10 -9.77 12.25
N ARG A 17 8.60 -8.60 11.83
CA ARG A 17 8.72 -8.25 10.41
C ARG A 17 9.66 -9.20 9.68
N GLU A 18 10.83 -9.50 10.24
CA GLU A 18 11.78 -10.43 9.60
C GLU A 18 11.20 -11.86 9.51
N ARG A 19 10.53 -12.36 10.56
CA ARG A 19 9.85 -13.68 10.49
C ARG A 19 8.80 -13.74 9.38
N ILE A 20 7.98 -12.70 9.24
CA ILE A 20 6.96 -12.62 8.19
C ILE A 20 7.60 -12.50 6.80
N LYS A 21 8.67 -11.71 6.68
CA LYS A 21 9.43 -11.53 5.44
C LYS A 21 10.04 -12.85 4.97
N ASP A 22 10.70 -13.59 5.84
CA ASP A 22 11.29 -14.90 5.51
C ASP A 22 10.19 -15.90 5.06
N ARG A 23 9.06 -15.91 5.76
CA ARG A 23 7.87 -16.72 5.38
C ARG A 23 7.34 -16.34 3.99
N ILE A 24 7.24 -15.06 3.67
CA ILE A 24 6.77 -14.58 2.35
C ILE A 24 7.81 -14.85 1.26
N MET A 25 9.10 -14.74 1.59
CA MET A 25 10.19 -15.03 0.66
C MET A 25 10.16 -16.50 0.24
N ALA A 26 9.95 -17.41 1.19
CA ALA A 26 9.77 -18.84 0.94
C ALA A 26 8.45 -19.18 0.21
N SER A 27 7.43 -18.33 0.33
CA SER A 27 6.15 -18.54 -0.34
C SER A 27 6.21 -18.25 -1.85
N SER A 28 5.40 -18.97 -2.63
CA SER A 28 5.12 -18.70 -4.04
C SER A 28 4.10 -17.57 -4.25
N LYS A 29 3.56 -16.98 -3.17
CA LYS A 29 2.59 -15.88 -3.24
C LYS A 29 3.29 -14.58 -3.66
N GLY A 30 2.85 -14.02 -4.78
CA GLY A 30 3.29 -12.70 -5.28
C GLY A 30 4.62 -12.67 -6.06
N ALA A 31 5.38 -13.77 -6.09
CA ALA A 31 6.50 -14.02 -6.99
C ALA A 31 7.04 -15.44 -6.77
N LYS A 32 8.03 -15.84 -7.58
CA LYS A 32 8.77 -17.09 -7.39
C LYS A 32 9.34 -17.19 -5.95
N PRO A 33 9.34 -18.39 -5.34
CA PRO A 33 10.00 -18.64 -4.06
C PRO A 33 11.47 -18.18 -4.09
N GLY A 34 11.96 -17.61 -2.99
CA GLY A 34 13.33 -17.11 -2.85
C GLY A 34 13.59 -15.73 -3.45
N GLN A 35 12.65 -15.16 -4.22
CA GLN A 35 12.80 -13.83 -4.80
C GLN A 35 11.98 -12.77 -4.07
N TRP A 36 12.52 -11.56 -3.98
CA TRP A 36 11.83 -10.39 -3.45
C TRP A 36 11.19 -9.59 -4.60
N SER A 37 9.89 -9.29 -4.49
CA SER A 37 9.13 -8.56 -5.51
C SER A 37 8.27 -7.45 -4.88
N ALA A 38 7.81 -6.50 -5.69
CA ALA A 38 6.91 -5.43 -5.23
C ALA A 38 5.64 -5.99 -4.56
N ARG A 39 5.06 -7.05 -5.14
CA ARG A 39 3.84 -7.69 -4.61
C ARG A 39 4.09 -8.40 -3.29
N LYS A 40 5.28 -9.01 -3.11
CA LYS A 40 5.68 -9.58 -1.82
C LYS A 40 5.89 -8.51 -0.75
N SER A 41 6.45 -7.34 -1.10
CA SER A 41 6.54 -6.21 -0.17
C SER A 41 5.17 -5.72 0.29
N GLN A 42 4.20 -5.63 -0.63
CA GLN A 42 2.81 -5.28 -0.29
C GLN A 42 2.19 -6.30 0.67
N LEU A 43 2.41 -7.60 0.42
CA LEU A 43 1.95 -8.66 1.32
C LEU A 43 2.63 -8.58 2.70
N LEU A 44 3.94 -8.30 2.76
CA LEU A 44 4.65 -8.12 4.02
C LEU A 44 4.01 -7.00 4.85
N VAL A 45 3.72 -5.85 4.24
CA VAL A 45 3.08 -4.73 4.93
C VAL A 45 1.74 -5.16 5.52
N GLN A 46 0.87 -5.77 4.71
CA GLN A 46 -0.45 -6.23 5.16
C GLN A 46 -0.36 -7.25 6.31
N GLU A 47 0.51 -8.25 6.18
CA GLU A 47 0.66 -9.30 7.18
C GLU A 47 1.32 -8.78 8.47
N TYR A 48 2.27 -7.85 8.34
CA TYR A 48 2.91 -7.20 9.48
C TYR A 48 1.90 -6.34 10.26
N GLU A 49 1.07 -5.56 9.57
CA GLU A 49 0.00 -4.78 10.19
C GLU A 49 -1.04 -5.68 10.87
N LYS A 50 -1.49 -6.75 10.20
CA LYS A 50 -2.42 -7.74 10.78
C LYS A 50 -1.85 -8.42 12.02
N ALA A 51 -0.55 -8.69 12.04
CA ALA A 51 0.14 -9.29 13.18
C ALA A 51 0.42 -8.28 14.32
N GLY A 52 -0.14 -7.06 14.23
CA GLY A 52 0.01 -6.01 15.23
C GLY A 52 1.40 -5.35 15.19
N GLY A 53 2.10 -5.46 14.06
CA GLY A 53 3.28 -4.69 13.73
C GLY A 53 2.90 -3.30 13.25
N GLY A 54 3.76 -2.33 13.52
CA GLY A 54 3.56 -0.94 13.14
C GLY A 54 4.90 -0.22 12.97
N TYR A 55 4.81 1.09 12.71
CA TYR A 55 5.96 1.96 12.54
C TYR A 55 6.15 2.83 13.78
N LYS A 56 7.40 3.02 14.19
CA LYS A 56 7.82 3.95 15.23
C LYS A 56 8.20 5.27 14.58
N GLY A 57 7.81 6.37 15.23
CA GLY A 57 8.04 7.73 14.73
C GLY A 57 6.83 8.28 13.97
N GLY A 58 6.50 9.54 14.25
CA GLY A 58 5.50 10.27 13.50
C GLY A 58 5.95 10.56 12.06
N LYS A 59 5.02 11.01 11.21
CA LYS A 59 5.36 11.47 9.86
C LYS A 59 6.35 12.63 9.95
N GLY A 60 7.51 12.51 9.32
CA GLY A 60 8.46 13.61 9.16
C GLY A 60 7.86 14.75 8.32
N GLU A 61 8.44 15.95 8.39
CA GLU A 61 7.91 17.14 7.69
C GLU A 61 7.74 16.92 6.17
N LYS A 62 8.70 16.24 5.54
CA LYS A 62 8.64 15.86 4.12
C LYS A 62 7.51 14.87 3.80
N GLN A 63 7.08 14.06 4.77
CA GLN A 63 5.93 13.17 4.60
C GLN A 63 4.61 13.91 4.82
N LYS A 64 4.61 14.94 5.68
CA LYS A 64 3.44 15.81 5.90
C LYS A 64 3.12 16.62 4.65
N SER A 65 4.12 17.13 3.92
CA SER A 65 3.89 17.84 2.64
C SER A 65 3.26 16.95 1.55
N LEU A 66 3.43 15.63 1.65
CA LEU A 66 2.82 14.66 0.74
C LEU A 66 1.37 14.33 1.07
N GLU A 67 0.84 14.77 2.22
CA GLU A 67 -0.57 14.52 2.58
C GLU A 67 -1.55 15.15 1.60
N LYS A 68 -1.18 16.25 0.93
CA LYS A 68 -2.01 16.87 -0.11
C LYS A 68 -2.28 15.89 -1.26
N TRP A 69 -1.23 15.21 -1.74
CA TRP A 69 -1.29 14.26 -2.84
C TRP A 69 -2.03 12.97 -2.47
N GLY A 70 -1.92 12.53 -1.21
CA GLY A 70 -2.64 11.35 -0.70
C GLY A 70 -4.15 11.58 -0.50
N LYS A 71 -4.58 12.83 -0.31
CA LYS A 71 -6.00 13.20 -0.15
C LYS A 71 -6.75 13.36 -1.47
N GLU A 72 -6.04 13.46 -2.59
CA GLU A 72 -6.67 13.53 -3.89
C GLU A 72 -7.36 12.20 -4.23
N LYS A 73 -8.58 12.29 -4.78
CA LYS A 73 -9.34 11.11 -5.21
C LYS A 73 -8.84 10.65 -6.57
N TRP A 74 -7.67 10.02 -6.55
CA TRP A 74 -7.14 9.29 -7.68
C TRP A 74 -8.13 8.20 -8.05
N SER A 75 -8.71 8.31 -9.23
CA SER A 75 -9.62 7.31 -9.79
C SER A 75 -8.94 6.64 -10.96
N THR A 76 -9.30 5.38 -11.20
CA THR A 76 -8.87 4.72 -12.43
C THR A 76 -9.53 5.42 -13.62
N ARG A 77 -8.83 5.46 -14.76
CA ARG A 77 -9.34 6.10 -15.98
C ARG A 77 -10.73 5.57 -16.36
N GLU A 78 -10.97 4.28 -16.18
CA GLU A 78 -12.25 3.65 -16.45
C GLU A 78 -13.37 4.11 -15.49
N GLU A 79 -13.08 4.27 -14.20
CA GLU A 79 -14.04 4.83 -13.24
C GLU A 79 -14.42 6.26 -13.57
N TYR A 80 -13.43 7.06 -13.98
CA TYR A 80 -13.66 8.43 -14.43
C TYR A 80 -14.58 8.46 -15.67
N GLU A 81 -14.29 7.63 -16.67
CA GLU A 81 -15.12 7.53 -17.89
C GLU A 81 -16.53 7.02 -17.57
N LYS A 82 -16.69 6.03 -16.69
CA LYS A 82 -18.01 5.55 -16.23
C LYS A 82 -18.78 6.65 -15.49
N ARG A 83 -18.14 7.40 -14.59
CA ARG A 83 -18.77 8.55 -13.91
C ARG A 83 -19.17 9.66 -14.87
N SER A 84 -18.34 9.94 -15.85
CA SER A 84 -18.61 10.96 -16.88
C SER A 84 -19.83 10.57 -17.72
N LYS A 85 -19.88 9.32 -18.20
CA LYS A 85 -21.02 8.76 -18.95
C LYS A 85 -22.29 8.75 -18.09
N ALA A 86 -22.21 8.35 -16.82
CA ALA A 86 -23.33 8.37 -15.88
C ALA A 86 -23.86 9.80 -15.62
N LYS A 87 -22.96 10.80 -15.48
CA LYS A 87 -23.35 12.22 -15.37
C LYS A 87 -24.04 12.73 -16.63
N ALA A 88 -23.53 12.36 -17.81
CA ALA A 88 -24.14 12.77 -19.08
C ALA A 88 -25.55 12.17 -19.25
N ALA A 89 -25.74 10.89 -18.89
CA ALA A 89 -27.04 10.23 -18.91
C ALA A 89 -28.04 10.88 -17.92
N ALA A 90 -27.59 11.17 -16.70
CA ALA A 90 -28.41 11.86 -15.70
C ALA A 90 -28.79 13.28 -16.13
N LYS A 91 -27.90 14.00 -16.82
CA LYS A 91 -28.18 15.33 -17.38
C LYS A 91 -29.26 15.25 -18.46
N LYS A 92 -29.13 14.32 -19.42
CA LYS A 92 -30.13 14.10 -20.49
C LYS A 92 -31.53 13.78 -19.95
N TYR A 93 -31.62 12.93 -18.93
CA TYR A 93 -32.90 12.60 -18.29
C TYR A 93 -33.56 13.81 -17.60
N LYS A 94 -32.76 14.74 -17.08
CA LYS A 94 -33.24 15.97 -16.43
C LYS A 94 -33.67 17.04 -17.43
N GLU A 95 -33.07 17.08 -18.61
CA GLU A 95 -33.46 17.97 -19.72
C GLU A 95 -34.66 17.43 -20.52
N SER A 96 -34.94 16.13 -20.45
CA SER A 96 -36.09 15.50 -21.12
C SER A 96 -37.37 15.48 -20.28
N LYS A 97 -37.40 16.18 -19.14
CA LYS A 97 -38.51 16.23 -18.19
C LYS A 97 -38.85 17.68 -17.89
#